data_AF-A0A5Q4FPW8-F1
#
_entry.id   AF-A0A5Q4FPW8-F1
#
_cell.length_a   1.000
_cell.length_b   1.000
_cell.length_c   1.000
_cell.angle_alpha   90.00
_cell.angle_beta   90.00
_cell.angle_gamma   90.00
#
_symmetry.space_group_name_H-M   'P 1'
#
loop_
_entity.id
_entity.type
_entity.pdbx_description
1 polymer ?
#
loop_
_entity_poly.entity_id
_entity_poly.type
_entity_poly.pdbx_seq_one_letter_code
_entity_poly.pdbx_strand_id
1 'polypeptide(L)' 'MDYKKHITIEADKRGGKPCIRGMRITVYDILEYLASGMSVE' A
#
# COMPACT_ATOMS: atom_id res chain seq x y z
N MET A 1 -5.96 4.81 14.95
CA MET A 1 -6.39 4.17 13.69
C MET A 1 -5.69 2.81 13.56
N ASP A 2 -6.43 1.74 13.27
CA ASP A 2 -5.86 0.39 13.10
C ASP A 2 -5.60 0.10 11.62
N TYR A 3 -4.40 0.46 11.15
CA TYR A 3 -3.98 0.31 9.75
C TYR A 3 -3.77 -1.16 9.35
N LYS A 4 -3.64 -2.09 10.30
CA LYS A 4 -3.45 -3.53 10.01
C LYS A 4 -4.65 -4.15 9.32
N LYS A 5 -5.82 -3.52 9.43
CA LYS A 5 -7.03 -3.92 8.69
C LYS A 5 -6.90 -3.66 7.19
N HIS A 6 -6.15 -2.64 6.80
CA HIS A 6 -6.00 -2.20 5.41
C HIS A 6 -4.73 -2.70 4.73
N ILE A 7 -3.72 -3.12 5.48
CA ILE A 7 -2.42 -3.54 4.94
C ILE A 7 -2.21 -5.04 5.15
N THR A 8 -1.75 -5.74 4.13
CA THR A 8 -1.27 -7.13 4.20
C THR A 8 0.21 -7.22 3.85
N ILE A 9 0.88 -8.21 4.44
CA ILE A 9 2.25 -8.59 4.09
C ILE A 9 2.20 -10.06 3.72
N GLU A 10 2.42 -10.36 2.45
CA GLU A 10 2.31 -11.70 1.88
C GLU A 10 3.57 -11.95 1.06
N ALA A 11 4.35 -12.98 1.40
CA ALA A 11 5.69 -13.19 0.84
C ALA A 11 5.68 -13.39 -0.70
N ASP A 12 4.59 -13.96 -1.22
CA ASP A 12 4.33 -14.21 -2.64
C ASP A 12 3.80 -12.97 -3.40
N LYS A 13 3.43 -11.89 -2.70
CA LYS A 13 2.93 -10.66 -3.31
C LYS A 13 3.96 -9.53 -3.24
N ARG A 14 4.31 -8.98 -4.41
CA ARG A 14 5.23 -7.82 -4.57
C ARG A 14 6.55 -7.98 -3.79
N GLY A 15 7.02 -9.22 -3.62
CA GLY A 15 8.26 -9.55 -2.89
C GLY A 15 8.17 -9.36 -1.39
N GLY A 16 7.02 -9.64 -0.76
CA GLY A 16 6.83 -9.48 0.68
C GLY A 16 6.66 -8.04 1.13
N LYS A 17 6.46 -7.11 0.20
CA LYS A 17 6.24 -5.69 0.53
C LYS A 17 4.83 -5.49 1.10
N PRO A 18 4.66 -4.55 2.05
CA PRO A 18 3.33 -4.18 2.55
C PRO A 18 2.44 -3.70 1.41
N CYS A 19 1.31 -4.38 1.21
CA CYS A 19 0.32 -4.10 0.17
C CYS A 19 -1.02 -3.71 0.77
N ILE A 20 -1.82 -2.94 0.02
CA ILE A 20 -3.21 -2.69 0.41
C ILE A 20 -4.03 -3.98 0.23
N ARG A 21 -4.80 -4.35 1.25
CA ARG A 21 -5.63 -5.56 1.26
C ARG A 21 -6.60 -5.54 0.09
N GLY A 22 -6.66 -6.64 -0.66
CA GLY A 22 -7.51 -6.77 -1.85
C GLY A 22 -6.94 -6.11 -3.11
N MET A 23 -5.76 -5.49 -3.02
CA MET A 23 -5.07 -4.87 -4.13
C MET A 23 -3.65 -5.44 -4.27
N ARG A 24 -3.00 -5.18 -5.41
CA ARG A 24 -1.58 -5.52 -5.65
C ARG A 24 -0.69 -4.27 -5.72
N ILE A 25 -1.07 -3.25 -4.96
CA ILE A 25 -0.40 -1.95 -4.81
C ILE A 25 0.30 -1.93 -3.47
N THR A 26 1.57 -1.52 -3.45
CA THR A 26 2.33 -1.39 -2.20
C THR A 26 2.04 -0.07 -1.52
N VAL A 27 2.25 -0.02 -0.21
CA VAL A 27 2.16 1.24 0.54
C VAL A 27 3.14 2.27 -0.03
N TYR A 28 4.31 1.84 -0.52
CA TYR A 28 5.30 2.72 -1.15
C TYR A 28 4.79 3.38 -2.42
N ASP A 29 4.09 2.64 -3.28
CA ASP A 29 3.54 3.19 -4.53
C ASP A 29 2.57 4.36 -4.21
N ILE A 30 1.74 4.20 -3.17
CA ILE A 30 0.82 5.26 -2.73
C ILE A 30 1.58 6.46 -2.16
N LEU A 31 2.59 6.22 -1.32
CA LEU A 31 3.40 7.30 -0.77
C LEU A 31 4.15 8.08 -1.87
N GLU A 32 4.64 7.39 -2.89
CA GLU A 32 5.29 8.01 -4.05
C GLU A 32 4.29 8.83 -4.86
N TYR A 33 3.06 8.33 -5.07
CA TYR A 33 2.01 9.10 -5.72
C TYR A 33 1.63 10.36 -4.94
N LEU A 34 1.46 10.26 -3.63
CA LEU A 34 1.21 11.42 -2.77
C LEU A 34 2.37 12.41 -2.83
N ALA A 35 3.62 11.93 -2.82
CA ALA A 35 4.80 12.78 -2.99
C ALA A 35 4.85 13.46 -4.37
N SER A 36 4.31 12.82 -5.41
CA SER A 36 4.18 13.41 -6.76
C SER A 36 3.01 14.39 -6.92
N GLY A 37 2.24 14.66 -5.86
CA GLY A 37 1.13 15.61 -5.86
C GLY A 37 -0.25 14.99 -6.07
N MET A 38 -0.40 13.66 -5.92
CA MET A 38 -1.72 13.04 -5.83
C MET A 38 -2.41 13.53 -4.55
N SER A 39 -3.68 13.91 -4.65
CA SER A 39 -4.52 14.27 -3.50
C SER A 39 -5.59 13.19 -3.28
N VAL A 40 -6.02 13.08 -2.03
CA VAL A 40 -7.19 12.26 -1.65
C VAL A 40 -8.36 13.22 -1.57
N GLU A 41 -9.39 12.99 -2.38
CA GLU A 41 -10.63 13.76 -2.37
C GLU A 41 -11.58 13.29 -1.25
#